data_AF-A0A1G2UZ55-F1
#
_entry.id   AF-A0A1G2UZ55-F1
#
_cell.length_a   1.000
_cell.length_b   1.000
_cell.length_c   1.000
_cell.angle_alpha   90.00
_cell.angle_beta   90.00
_cell.angle_gamma   90.00
#
_symmetry.space_group_name_H-M   'P 1'
#
loop_
_entity.id
_entity.type
_entity.pdbx_description
1 polymer ?
#
loop_
_entity_poly.entity_id
_entity_poly.type
_entity_poly.pdbx_seq_one_letter_code
_entity_poly.pdbx_strand_id
1 'polypeptide(L)'
;MNNIIEMAPTGPDDANEKSYREYQELGGIINKKDYTNALMMAENTTILDKTRIAQAENIARFVGIELHNTENAIDQKIALYAILRSDLKPKEVEHHHSQMGDQRLFAEVLRMLGDVESLDKMIKSYPNIFLGDHEKSHEEYPKAA
;
A
#
# COMPACT_ATOMS: atom_id res chain seq x y z
N MET A 1 35.09 -19.80 23.06
CA MET A 1 34.20 -18.64 23.27
C MET A 1 34.12 -17.94 21.92
N ASN A 2 33.07 -18.20 21.15
CA ASN A 2 32.92 -17.60 19.84
C ASN A 2 32.27 -16.23 20.02
N ASN A 3 33.04 -15.18 19.73
CA ASN A 3 32.52 -13.83 19.61
C ASN A 3 31.59 -13.79 18.40
N ILE A 4 30.29 -13.70 18.65
CA ILE A 4 29.32 -13.31 17.62
C ILE A 4 29.52 -11.81 17.44
N ILE A 5 30.14 -11.44 16.31
CA ILE A 5 30.16 -10.06 15.85
C ILE A 5 28.72 -9.74 15.45
N GLU A 6 28.08 -8.89 16.23
CA GLU A 6 26.82 -8.23 15.89
C GLU A 6 27.09 -7.39 14.63
N MET A 7 26.79 -7.93 13.45
CA MET A 7 26.83 -7.18 12.21
C MET A 7 25.65 -6.21 12.21
N ALA A 8 25.93 -4.95 12.48
CA ALA A 8 24.99 -3.86 12.19
C ALA A 8 24.55 -3.93 10.72
N PRO A 9 23.28 -3.62 10.40
CA PRO A 9 22.77 -3.75 9.03
C PRO A 9 23.60 -2.91 8.07
N THR A 10 24.11 -3.56 7.02
CA THR A 10 25.08 -3.06 6.06
C THR A 10 24.37 -2.39 4.89
N GLY A 11 24.22 -1.07 4.96
CA GLY A 11 23.85 -0.24 3.82
C GLY A 11 22.35 -0.07 3.54
N PRO A 12 21.97 0.85 2.64
CA PRO A 12 20.58 1.16 2.31
C PRO A 12 19.81 -0.01 1.69
N ASP A 13 20.52 -0.99 1.11
CA ASP A 13 19.92 -2.19 0.53
C ASP A 13 19.35 -3.14 1.60
N ASP A 14 20.02 -3.27 2.76
CA ASP A 14 19.56 -4.11 3.87
C ASP A 14 18.34 -3.50 4.59
N ALA A 15 18.29 -2.18 4.73
CA ALA A 15 17.15 -1.48 5.35
C ALA A 15 15.88 -1.56 4.48
N ASN A 16 16.03 -1.43 3.16
CA ASN A 16 14.93 -1.61 2.21
C ASN A 16 14.45 -3.07 2.16
N GLU A 17 15.36 -4.03 2.25
CA GLU A 17 15.04 -5.46 2.32
C GLU A 17 14.24 -5.79 3.59
N LYS A 18 14.65 -5.27 4.75
CA LYS A 18 13.92 -5.45 6.02
C LYS A 18 12.53 -4.83 5.97
N SER A 19 12.42 -3.57 5.53
CA SER A 19 11.13 -2.87 5.46
C SER A 19 10.16 -3.56 4.49
N TYR A 20 10.66 -4.06 3.37
CA TYR A 20 9.85 -4.82 2.43
C TYR A 20 9.38 -6.16 3.01
N ARG A 21 10.20 -6.86 3.80
CA ARG A 21 9.77 -8.09 4.50
C ARG A 21 8.66 -7.78 5.51
N GLU A 22 8.81 -6.73 6.32
CA GLU A 22 7.78 -6.30 7.27
C GLU A 22 6.46 -5.94 6.56
N TYR A 23 6.54 -5.26 5.41
CA TYR A 23 5.39 -5.02 4.54
C TYR A 23 4.71 -6.33 4.08
N GLN A 24 5.48 -7.34 3.69
CA GLN A 24 4.94 -8.66 3.31
C GLN A 24 4.31 -9.40 4.49
N GLU A 25 4.88 -9.31 5.69
CA GLU A 25 4.33 -9.90 6.92
C GLU A 25 2.96 -9.29 7.29
N LEU A 26 2.72 -8.03 6.93
CA LEU A 26 1.41 -7.38 7.06
C LEU A 26 0.42 -7.77 5.94
N GLY A 27 0.79 -8.68 5.04
CA GLY A 27 -0.03 -9.14 3.92
C GLY A 27 0.06 -8.26 2.68
N GLY A 28 1.15 -7.49 2.52
CA GLY A 28 1.42 -6.65 1.36
C GLY A 28 1.62 -7.46 0.07
N ILE A 29 1.08 -6.96 -1.05
CA ILE A 29 1.06 -7.66 -2.34
C ILE A 29 1.71 -6.89 -3.50
N ILE A 30 2.13 -5.65 -3.28
CA ILE A 30 2.92 -4.87 -4.25
C ILE A 30 4.32 -5.46 -4.31
N ASN A 31 4.86 -5.67 -5.50
CA ASN A 31 6.21 -6.22 -5.64
C ASN A 31 7.28 -5.23 -5.15
N LYS A 32 8.45 -5.75 -4.78
CA LYS A 32 9.55 -4.95 -4.19
C LYS A 32 9.94 -3.73 -5.04
N LYS A 33 9.97 -3.87 -6.36
CA LYS A 33 10.39 -2.79 -7.25
C LYS A 33 9.40 -1.63 -7.17
N ASP A 34 8.12 -1.91 -7.26
CA ASP A 34 7.07 -0.89 -7.21
C ASP A 34 6.94 -0.29 -5.80
N TYR A 35 7.09 -1.12 -4.76
CA TYR A 35 7.18 -0.69 -3.36
C TYR A 35 8.28 0.37 -3.15
N THR A 36 9.52 0.05 -3.55
CA THR A 36 10.66 0.95 -3.36
C THR A 36 10.53 2.20 -4.23
N ASN A 37 10.05 2.05 -5.47
CA ASN A 37 9.83 3.18 -6.36
C ASN A 37 8.76 4.15 -5.82
N ALA A 38 7.67 3.62 -5.27
CA ALA A 38 6.60 4.42 -4.70
C ALA A 38 7.06 5.20 -3.45
N LEU A 39 7.84 4.58 -2.55
CA LEU A 39 8.45 5.28 -1.40
C LEU A 39 9.36 6.42 -1.84
N MET A 40 10.28 6.14 -2.75
CA MET A 40 11.21 7.14 -3.29
C MET A 40 10.46 8.29 -3.98
N MET A 41 9.42 8.00 -4.77
CA MET A 41 8.63 9.04 -5.42
C MET A 41 7.84 9.87 -4.40
N ALA A 42 7.23 9.25 -3.40
CA ALA A 42 6.46 9.95 -2.38
C ALA A 42 7.32 10.90 -1.53
N GLU A 43 8.55 10.51 -1.20
CA GLU A 43 9.51 11.37 -0.48
C GLU A 43 9.89 12.63 -1.27
N ASN A 44 9.96 12.53 -2.60
CA ASN A 44 10.39 13.61 -3.47
C ASN A 44 9.23 14.44 -4.07
N THR A 45 7.98 14.04 -3.81
CA THR A 45 6.82 14.67 -4.43
C THR A 45 6.31 15.84 -3.60
N THR A 46 6.31 17.03 -4.20
CA THR A 46 5.81 18.27 -3.58
C THR A 46 4.49 18.76 -4.19
N ILE A 47 4.10 18.21 -5.35
CA ILE A 47 2.90 18.61 -6.09
C ILE A 47 2.08 17.36 -6.38
N LEU A 48 0.85 17.33 -5.85
CA LEU A 48 -0.12 16.27 -6.11
C LEU A 48 -1.40 16.84 -6.70
N ASP A 49 -2.09 15.99 -7.46
CA ASP A 49 -3.41 16.30 -7.96
C ASP A 49 -4.41 16.49 -6.81
N LYS A 50 -5.17 17.59 -6.84
CA LYS A 50 -6.13 17.94 -5.78
C LYS A 50 -7.22 16.89 -5.59
N THR A 51 -7.60 16.19 -6.66
CA THR A 51 -8.58 15.10 -6.58
C THR A 51 -8.02 13.93 -5.79
N ARG A 52 -6.75 13.58 -6.00
CA ARG A 52 -6.07 12.50 -5.25
C ARG A 52 -5.92 12.85 -3.77
N ILE A 53 -5.57 14.10 -3.46
CA ILE A 53 -5.55 14.61 -2.08
C ILE A 53 -6.93 14.44 -1.45
N ALA A 54 -7.99 14.96 -2.08
CA ALA A 54 -9.34 14.90 -1.55
C ALA A 54 -9.84 13.44 -1.36
N GLN A 55 -9.48 12.53 -2.26
CA GLN A 55 -9.81 11.11 -2.11
C GLN A 55 -9.15 10.48 -0.88
N ALA A 56 -7.84 10.69 -0.69
CA ALA A 56 -7.10 10.21 0.47
C ALA A 56 -7.67 10.78 1.78
N GLU A 57 -7.96 12.08 1.81
CA GLU A 57 -8.54 12.75 2.97
C GLU A 57 -9.94 12.21 3.32
N ASN A 58 -10.77 11.93 2.31
CA ASN A 58 -12.10 11.37 2.54
C ASN A 58 -12.03 9.96 3.12
N ILE A 59 -11.10 9.13 2.64
CA ILE A 59 -10.87 7.78 3.20
C ILE A 59 -10.42 7.89 4.65
N ALA A 60 -9.36 8.67 4.92
CA ALA A 60 -8.80 8.84 6.26
C ALA A 60 -9.83 9.38 7.24
N ARG A 61 -10.61 10.40 6.84
CA ARG A 61 -11.70 10.96 7.65
C ARG A 61 -12.77 9.92 7.97
N PHE A 62 -13.17 9.10 7.01
CA PHE A 62 -14.20 8.08 7.22
C PHE A 62 -13.77 7.03 8.24
N VAL A 63 -12.51 6.62 8.22
CA VAL A 63 -11.99 5.56 9.11
C VAL A 63 -11.35 6.09 10.40
N GLY A 64 -11.32 7.41 10.61
CA GLY A 64 -10.73 8.03 11.79
C GLY A 64 -9.20 7.94 11.85
N ILE A 65 -8.53 8.05 10.71
CA ILE A 65 -7.07 8.20 10.61
C ILE A 65 -6.72 9.69 10.62
N GLU A 66 -5.79 10.07 11.49
CA GLU A 66 -5.24 11.41 11.53
C GLU A 66 -4.23 11.59 10.38
N LEU A 67 -4.31 12.75 9.71
CA LEU A 67 -3.39 13.16 8.68
C LEU A 67 -2.64 14.40 9.18
N HIS A 68 -1.32 14.39 9.08
CA HIS A 68 -0.43 15.44 9.56
C HIS A 68 0.05 16.33 8.41
N ASN A 69 -0.90 16.91 7.67
CA ASN A 69 -0.60 17.93 6.67
C ASN A 69 -0.07 19.20 7.36
N THR A 70 1.01 19.78 6.83
CA THR A 70 1.48 21.11 7.23
C THR A 70 1.40 22.06 6.03
N GLU A 71 1.58 23.37 6.26
CA GLU A 71 1.56 24.39 5.20
C GLU A 71 2.55 24.07 4.06
N ASN A 72 3.64 23.37 4.36
CA ASN A 72 4.73 23.09 3.42
C ASN A 72 4.97 21.59 3.14
N ALA A 73 4.18 20.70 3.75
CA ALA A 73 4.37 19.25 3.58
C ALA A 73 3.04 18.51 3.54
N ILE A 74 2.90 17.66 2.53
CA ILE A 74 1.79 16.74 2.36
C ILE A 74 2.06 15.52 3.24
N ASP A 75 1.03 15.03 3.93
CA ASP A 75 1.12 13.80 4.70
C ASP A 75 1.58 12.62 3.81
N GLN A 76 2.54 11.84 4.31
CA GLN A 76 3.16 10.76 3.55
C GLN A 76 2.14 9.70 3.07
N LYS A 77 1.04 9.48 3.81
CA LYS A 77 -0.05 8.58 3.40
C LYS A 77 -0.74 9.09 2.14
N ILE A 78 -0.95 10.41 2.05
CA ILE A 78 -1.56 11.04 0.88
C ILE A 78 -0.62 10.96 -0.31
N ALA A 79 0.68 11.25 -0.11
CA ALA A 79 1.68 11.18 -1.18
C ALA A 79 1.78 9.77 -1.76
N LEU A 80 1.95 8.76 -0.91
CA LEU A 80 2.00 7.36 -1.35
C LEU A 80 0.73 6.90 -2.05
N TYR A 81 -0.45 7.24 -1.49
CA TYR A 81 -1.71 6.92 -2.14
C TYR A 81 -1.80 7.51 -3.55
N ALA A 82 -1.46 8.80 -3.70
CA ALA A 82 -1.54 9.48 -4.97
C ALA A 82 -0.57 8.90 -6.00
N ILE A 83 0.65 8.54 -5.58
CA ILE A 83 1.64 7.87 -6.43
C ILE A 83 1.12 6.51 -6.89
N LEU A 84 0.72 5.64 -5.97
CA LEU A 84 0.22 4.30 -6.29
C LEU A 84 -1.05 4.33 -7.16
N ARG A 85 -1.87 5.37 -7.00
CA ARG A 85 -3.11 5.54 -7.77
C ARG A 85 -2.88 6.09 -9.17
N SER A 86 -1.80 6.84 -9.35
CA SER A 86 -1.40 7.47 -10.62
C SER A 86 -0.49 6.56 -11.44
N ASP A 87 0.12 5.57 -10.82
CA ASP A 87 0.96 4.58 -11.49
C ASP A 87 0.10 3.68 -12.39
N LEU A 88 0.18 3.98 -13.69
CA LEU A 88 -0.60 3.36 -14.75
C LEU A 88 0.00 2.00 -15.13
N LYS A 89 -0.86 0.98 -15.17
CA LYS A 89 -0.56 -0.38 -15.62
C LYS A 89 0.38 -0.43 -16.84
N PRO A 90 1.46 -1.25 -16.82
CA PRO A 90 1.86 -1.98 -18.01
C PRO A 90 0.67 -2.86 -18.43
N LYS A 91 0.32 -2.89 -19.72
CA LYS A 91 -0.85 -3.61 -20.27
C LYS A 91 -0.81 -5.14 -20.05
N GLU A 92 0.29 -5.67 -19.51
CA GLU A 92 0.65 -7.09 -19.52
C GLU A 92 0.57 -7.77 -18.15
N VAL A 93 0.22 -7.05 -17.07
CA VAL A 93 0.10 -7.62 -15.71
C VAL A 93 -1.35 -7.84 -15.31
N GLU A 94 -1.70 -9.10 -15.04
CA GLU A 94 -3.05 -9.55 -14.70
C GLU A 94 -3.54 -8.98 -13.35
N HIS A 95 -2.62 -8.82 -12.39
CA HIS A 95 -2.86 -8.22 -11.07
C HIS A 95 -2.00 -6.96 -10.87
N HIS A 96 -2.55 -5.77 -11.12
CA HIS A 96 -1.87 -4.52 -10.80
C HIS A 96 -2.68 -3.76 -9.76
N HIS A 97 -2.00 -3.09 -8.83
CA HIS A 97 -2.63 -2.29 -7.78
C HIS A 97 -3.52 -1.14 -8.29
N SER A 98 -3.42 -0.76 -9.56
CA SER A 98 -4.31 0.23 -10.18
C SER A 98 -5.74 -0.28 -10.40
N GLN A 99 -5.97 -1.60 -10.26
CA GLN A 99 -7.30 -2.22 -10.23
C GLN A 99 -7.87 -2.38 -8.82
N MET A 100 -7.10 -2.04 -7.79
CA MET A 100 -7.60 -2.01 -6.42
C MET A 100 -8.55 -0.84 -6.26
N GLY A 101 -9.65 -1.06 -5.55
CA GLY A 101 -10.47 0.05 -5.05
C GLY A 101 -9.62 0.97 -4.18
N ASP A 102 -9.98 2.26 -4.14
CA ASP A 102 -9.21 3.28 -3.44
C ASP A 102 -8.97 2.90 -1.95
N GLN A 103 -9.90 2.19 -1.30
CA GLN A 103 -9.75 1.68 0.07
C GLN A 103 -8.66 0.61 0.20
N ARG A 104 -8.64 -0.37 -0.71
CA ARG A 104 -7.62 -1.43 -0.70
C ARG A 104 -6.25 -0.84 -0.98
N LEU A 105 -6.17 0.12 -1.91
CA LEU A 105 -4.92 0.83 -2.19
C LEU A 105 -4.44 1.64 -0.98
N PHE A 106 -5.35 2.32 -0.28
CA PHE A 106 -5.01 3.04 0.94
C PHE A 106 -4.57 2.09 2.06
N ALA A 107 -5.12 0.88 2.14
CA ALA A 107 -4.64 -0.14 3.08
C ALA A 107 -3.20 -0.60 2.75
N GLU A 108 -2.84 -0.73 1.46
CA GLU A 108 -1.44 -1.00 1.07
C GLU A 108 -0.51 0.12 1.53
N VAL A 109 -0.91 1.39 1.41
CA VAL A 109 -0.11 2.53 1.93
C VAL A 109 0.17 2.38 3.42
N LEU A 110 -0.82 1.98 4.21
CA LEU A 110 -0.65 1.80 5.65
C LEU A 110 0.30 0.64 5.97
N ARG A 111 0.23 -0.46 5.21
CA ARG A 111 1.19 -1.56 5.30
C ARG A 111 2.61 -1.10 4.97
N MET A 112 2.77 -0.31 3.90
CA MET A 112 4.09 0.20 3.49
C MET A 112 4.73 1.10 4.54
N LEU A 113 3.91 1.82 5.30
CA LEU A 113 4.37 2.69 6.39
C LEU A 113 4.45 1.98 7.74
N GLY A 114 4.10 0.69 7.82
CA GLY A 114 4.03 -0.05 9.09
C GLY A 114 3.00 0.52 10.08
N ASP A 115 2.01 1.28 9.62
CA ASP A 115 0.99 1.91 10.47
C ASP A 115 -0.12 0.90 10.80
N VAL A 116 0.21 -0.02 11.71
CA VAL A 116 -0.65 -1.13 12.11
C VAL A 116 -1.96 -0.67 12.75
N GLU A 117 -1.93 0.43 13.52
CA GLU A 117 -3.14 0.96 14.17
C GLU A 117 -4.13 1.50 13.13
N SER A 118 -3.65 2.30 12.19
CA SER A 118 -4.50 2.82 11.10
C SER A 118 -4.99 1.70 10.19
N LEU A 119 -4.15 0.69 9.94
CA LEU A 119 -4.52 -0.48 9.15
C LEU A 119 -5.68 -1.26 9.81
N ASP A 120 -5.63 -1.45 11.13
CA ASP A 120 -6.71 -2.08 11.89
C ASP A 120 -8.02 -1.26 11.81
N LYS A 121 -7.96 0.07 11.89
CA LYS A 121 -9.12 0.95 11.67
C LYS A 121 -9.72 0.79 10.27
N MET A 122 -8.87 0.68 9.24
CA MET A 122 -9.31 0.44 7.86
C MET A 122 -10.03 -0.90 7.72
N ILE A 123 -9.46 -1.98 8.27
CA ILE A 123 -10.04 -3.33 8.20
C ILE A 123 -11.41 -3.38 8.89
N LYS A 124 -11.54 -2.74 10.06
CA LYS A 124 -12.81 -2.65 10.80
C LYS A 124 -13.87 -1.84 10.05
N SER A 125 -13.47 -0.74 9.43
CA SER A 125 -14.39 0.17 8.73
C SER A 125 -14.84 -0.36 7.38
N TYR A 126 -14.03 -1.23 6.76
CA TYR A 126 -14.32 -1.83 5.48
C TYR A 126 -14.06 -3.35 5.48
N PRO A 127 -14.96 -4.17 6.06
CA PRO A 127 -14.72 -5.60 6.28
C PRO A 127 -14.51 -6.43 5.00
N ASN A 128 -14.94 -5.90 3.84
CA ASN A 128 -14.94 -6.63 2.57
C ASN A 128 -13.87 -6.15 1.57
N ILE A 129 -12.93 -5.28 1.97
CA ILE A 129 -11.93 -4.69 1.02
C ILE A 129 -10.97 -5.69 0.40
N PHE A 130 -10.94 -6.92 0.92
CA PHE A 130 -10.14 -8.03 0.40
C PHE A 130 -10.99 -9.17 -0.19
N LEU A 131 -12.33 -9.04 -0.19
CA LEU A 131 -13.24 -10.02 -0.79
C LEU A 131 -13.38 -9.75 -2.29
N GLY A 132 -12.38 -10.21 -3.05
CA GLY A 132 -12.38 -10.14 -4.51
C GLY A 132 -11.45 -11.16 -5.18
N ASP A 133 -10.61 -11.83 -4.40
CA ASP A 133 -9.60 -12.77 -4.93
C ASP A 133 -10.03 -14.26 -4.81
N HIS A 134 -11.26 -14.55 -4.32
CA HIS A 134 -11.73 -15.93 -4.07
C HIS A 134 -13.05 -16.35 -4.76
N GLU A 135 -13.73 -15.48 -5.50
CA GLU A 135 -15.03 -15.81 -6.13
C GLU A 135 -14.95 -16.10 -7.64
N LYS A 136 -13.92 -16.83 -8.08
CA LYS A 136 -13.85 -17.36 -9.45
C LYS A 136 -13.38 -18.82 -9.54
N SER A 137 -13.73 -19.66 -8.57
CA SER A 137 -13.65 -21.11 -8.75
C SER A 137 -15.04 -21.74 -8.64
N HIS A 138 -15.44 -22.39 -9.74
CA HIS A 138 -16.63 -23.24 -9.90
C HIS A 138 -17.99 -22.55 -10.06
N GLU A 139 -18.23 -22.00 -11.25
CA GLU A 139 -19.55 -22.14 -11.89
C GLU A 139 -19.38 -23.08 -13.10
N GLU A 140 -19.36 -24.38 -12.84
CA GLU A 140 -19.55 -25.40 -13.87
C GLU A 140 -21.00 -25.29 -14.36
N TYR A 141 -21.19 -24.75 -15.56
CA TYR A 141 -22.45 -24.82 -16.26
C TYR A 141 -22.84 -26.31 -16.47
N PRO A 142 -24.07 -26.74 -16.13
CA PRO A 142 -24.52 -28.07 -16.48
C PRO A 142 -24.62 -28.16 -18.02
N LYS A 143 -23.93 -29.13 -18.59
CA LYS A 143 -24.13 -29.54 -19.99
C LYS A 143 -25.59 -29.99 -20.13
N ALA A 144 -26.36 -29.26 -20.93
CA ALA A 144 -27.67 -29.73 -21.39
C ALA A 144 -27.48 -31.02 -22.20
N ALA A 145 -28.25 -32.04 -21.84
CA ALA A 145 -28.32 -33.34 -22.50
C ALA A 145 -29.13 -33.27 -23.80
#